data_AF-A0A7Y4Z509-F1
#
_entry.id   AF-A0A7Y4Z509-F1
#
_cell.length_a   1.000
_cell.length_b   1.000
_cell.length_c   1.000
_cell.angle_alpha   90.00
_cell.angle_beta   90.00
_cell.angle_gamma   90.00
#
_symmetry.space_group_name_H-M   'P 1'
#
loop_
_entity.id
_entity.type
_entity.pdbx_description
1 polymer ?
#
loop_
_entity_poly.entity_id
_entity_poly.type
_entity_poly.pdbx_seq_one_letter_code
_entity_poly.pdbx_strand_id
1 'polypeptide(L)'
;MKKCIILILLVFYTLYAFSQVNETYETGKHQSKLKSSNTVIYNPKMDAYNVVYYGLNIEASNLTSTISSGRVIIKAKAENAPLTEFVIQLINELTVSQVKIDGQVVTFSHVNNEISFTCPIPIPVGELFTVEVEYSGIPVGAGWSNTVASNWNMSVTWTLSESFHAYEWFPVKQSLTDKADSADIYVTVPSNLKVASNGLLKNVADVGGGKKRFEWQCRYPIDYYLISVTISDYIEYNIYANPTGLGKPLLIQNFVYNVSSCLDIYKNAIDGTPAIIELYSNLFGMYPFSNEKYGHVMAPFGGGMEHQTMTTVGSFSNGLIAHELAHMWFGDYVTCKTWQDIWINEGFASYAEYINLQNLNSQANADLWMESAHYRAKLKPNGSVYLGIAESTDENRIFSTELSYKKGACIIHILRYEINNDSLFYSILKQFLNRFGHSTATGEDFKTVVNELTGQDYTWFFDQWYYGYGFPEFTIKYGYTGSQSWVAISQIPSNLSTPLFKTSMDLVLKFNDQTTSTQRIFISENPQIFTFDTPKIQSLQVDPLSWLLCKFGSIESNDADSWVTIDQNPFSNKIQFTILQDYQSIKVSITDITGKVLYNLSFNSQFFEIDTSKLPKGTYIIKVSDGNRYAVKKIVKG
;
A
#
# COMPACT_ATOMS: atom_id res chain seq x y z
N MET A 1 -51.04 26.81 -53.46
CA MET A 1 -51.66 27.03 -52.13
C MET A 1 -51.39 25.81 -51.25
N LYS A 2 -50.73 26.05 -50.10
CA LYS A 2 -50.71 25.29 -48.81
C LYS A 2 -50.55 23.75 -48.87
N LYS A 3 -49.35 23.21 -48.59
CA LYS A 3 -48.79 22.80 -47.27
C LYS A 3 -49.59 21.69 -46.56
N CYS A 4 -49.00 20.50 -46.48
CA CYS A 4 -49.03 19.65 -45.29
C CYS A 4 -47.66 18.96 -45.15
N ILE A 5 -46.97 19.33 -44.08
CA ILE A 5 -45.66 18.84 -43.64
C ILE A 5 -45.94 17.78 -42.59
N ILE A 6 -45.46 16.55 -42.79
CA ILE A 6 -45.31 15.57 -41.71
C ILE A 6 -43.82 15.55 -41.37
N LEU A 7 -43.51 16.06 -40.18
CA LEU A 7 -42.19 16.19 -39.60
C LEU A 7 -41.87 14.87 -38.86
N ILE A 8 -40.95 14.06 -39.38
CA ILE A 8 -40.33 12.97 -38.62
C ILE A 8 -39.02 13.53 -38.06
N LEU A 9 -39.06 13.89 -36.78
CA LEU A 9 -37.90 14.26 -35.97
C LEU A 9 -37.16 12.96 -35.57
N LEU A 10 -36.13 12.62 -36.34
CA LEU A 10 -35.09 11.68 -35.89
C LEU A 10 -34.13 12.45 -34.98
N VAL A 11 -34.39 12.38 -33.67
CA VAL A 11 -33.44 12.82 -32.65
C VAL A 11 -32.31 11.79 -32.59
N PHE A 12 -31.15 12.15 -33.14
CA PHE A 12 -29.90 11.47 -32.83
C PHE A 12 -29.55 11.75 -31.37
N TYR A 13 -29.88 10.82 -30.48
CA TYR A 13 -29.24 10.75 -29.17
C TYR A 13 -27.79 10.29 -29.38
N THR A 14 -26.85 11.23 -29.33
CA THR A 14 -25.45 10.93 -29.06
C THR A 14 -25.38 10.37 -27.64
N LEU A 15 -25.33 9.04 -27.53
CA LEU A 15 -24.91 8.34 -26.32
C LEU A 15 -23.43 8.69 -26.07
N TYR A 16 -23.17 9.64 -25.19
CA TYR A 16 -21.90 9.67 -24.45
C TYR A 16 -21.90 8.44 -23.54
N ALA A 17 -21.37 7.34 -24.05
CA ALA A 17 -20.94 6.25 -23.21
C ALA A 17 -19.75 6.78 -22.40
N PHE A 18 -19.99 7.11 -21.13
CA PHE A 18 -18.93 7.11 -20.13
C PHE A 18 -18.37 5.68 -20.11
N SER A 19 -17.26 5.48 -20.81
CA SER A 19 -16.39 4.35 -20.54
C SER A 19 -15.90 4.56 -19.11
N GLN A 20 -16.42 3.75 -18.18
CA GLN A 20 -15.74 3.49 -16.94
C GLN A 20 -14.41 2.84 -17.33
N VAL A 21 -13.36 3.66 -17.33
CA VAL A 21 -11.99 3.17 -17.35
C VAL A 21 -11.79 2.46 -16.02
N ASN A 22 -12.16 1.18 -15.97
CA ASN A 22 -11.66 0.27 -14.97
C ASN A 22 -10.18 0.08 -15.28
N GLU A 23 -9.34 0.98 -14.78
CA GLU A 23 -7.92 0.69 -14.57
C GLU A 23 -7.85 -0.35 -13.44
N THR A 24 -8.08 -1.61 -13.80
CA THR A 24 -7.57 -2.72 -13.02
C THR A 24 -6.06 -2.72 -13.19
N TYR A 25 -5.37 -2.06 -12.27
CA TYR A 25 -3.95 -2.29 -12.03
C TYR A 25 -3.81 -3.76 -11.60
N GLU A 26 -3.50 -4.63 -12.56
CA GLU A 26 -3.05 -5.99 -12.27
C GLU A 26 -1.60 -5.89 -11.79
N THR A 27 -1.42 -5.77 -10.48
CA THR A 27 -0.15 -6.06 -9.83
C THR A 27 0.21 -7.53 -10.11
N GLY A 28 1.29 -7.76 -10.85
CA GLY A 28 2.12 -8.98 -10.78
C GLY A 28 1.44 -10.35 -10.85
N LYS A 29 0.31 -10.53 -11.54
CA LYS A 29 -0.28 -11.89 -11.68
C LYS A 29 0.31 -12.64 -12.86
N HIS A 30 1.45 -13.27 -12.67
CA HIS A 30 1.71 -14.52 -13.36
C HIS A 30 1.04 -15.67 -12.59
N GLN A 31 -0.15 -16.10 -13.05
CA GLN A 31 -0.60 -17.48 -12.80
C GLN A 31 0.33 -18.43 -13.57
N SER A 32 1.50 -18.71 -13.03
CA SER A 32 2.05 -20.05 -13.17
C SER A 32 1.50 -20.88 -12.01
N LYS A 33 1.09 -22.12 -12.29
CA LYS A 33 0.74 -23.08 -11.22
C LYS A 33 2.00 -23.38 -10.41
N LEU A 34 2.35 -22.50 -9.48
CA LEU A 34 3.47 -22.68 -8.57
C LEU A 34 3.00 -23.59 -7.45
N LYS A 35 3.75 -24.67 -7.25
CA LYS A 35 3.62 -25.48 -6.05
C LYS A 35 3.98 -24.59 -4.87
N SER A 36 2.97 -24.20 -4.10
CA SER A 36 3.15 -23.64 -2.77
C SER A 36 4.02 -24.57 -1.91
N SER A 37 4.88 -23.96 -1.09
CA SER A 37 5.71 -24.55 -0.03
C SER A 37 7.09 -25.07 -0.46
N ASN A 38 8.03 -24.15 -0.59
CA ASN A 38 9.28 -24.28 0.17
C ASN A 38 9.38 -23.02 1.03
N THR A 39 8.97 -23.12 2.29
CA THR A 39 9.27 -22.09 3.29
C THR A 39 10.78 -21.93 3.30
N VAL A 40 11.31 -20.78 2.86
CA VAL A 40 12.73 -20.50 2.99
C VAL A 40 13.03 -20.51 4.49
N ILE A 41 13.71 -21.55 4.95
CA ILE A 41 14.09 -21.67 6.35
C ILE A 41 15.24 -20.70 6.55
N TYR A 42 14.96 -19.57 7.18
CA TYR A 42 16.00 -18.67 7.65
C TYR A 42 16.98 -19.45 8.54
N ASN A 43 18.27 -19.36 8.24
CA ASN A 43 19.32 -19.98 9.05
C ASN A 43 19.92 -18.95 10.00
N PRO A 44 19.73 -19.09 11.33
CA PRO A 44 20.22 -18.12 12.32
C PRO A 44 21.74 -17.92 12.30
N LYS A 45 22.52 -18.81 11.67
CA LYS A 45 23.96 -18.59 11.50
C LYS A 45 24.27 -17.37 10.64
N MET A 46 23.33 -16.91 9.82
CA MET A 46 23.46 -15.67 9.04
C MET A 46 23.40 -14.41 9.92
N ASP A 47 22.90 -14.49 11.16
CA ASP A 47 22.96 -13.40 12.14
C ASP A 47 24.37 -13.16 12.69
N ALA A 48 25.32 -14.06 12.42
CA ALA A 48 26.69 -13.94 12.93
C ALA A 48 27.56 -12.97 12.11
N TYR A 49 27.03 -12.37 11.04
CA TYR A 49 27.75 -11.38 10.24
C TYR A 49 26.78 -10.38 9.58
N ASN A 50 27.29 -9.19 9.28
CA ASN A 50 26.60 -8.13 8.53
C ASN A 50 27.28 -7.94 7.18
N VAL A 51 26.53 -8.00 6.08
CA VAL A 51 27.07 -7.78 4.73
C VAL A 51 27.27 -6.29 4.50
N VAL A 52 28.45 -5.90 4.02
CA VAL A 52 28.76 -4.49 3.70
C VAL A 52 28.90 -4.24 2.21
N TYR A 53 29.13 -5.29 1.42
CA TYR A 53 29.30 -5.14 -0.03
C TYR A 53 29.01 -6.43 -0.78
N TYR A 54 28.33 -6.26 -1.92
CA TYR A 54 28.17 -7.28 -2.96
C TYR A 54 28.92 -6.88 -4.24
N GLY A 55 29.71 -7.79 -4.80
CA GLY A 55 30.34 -7.65 -6.10
C GLY A 55 29.94 -8.80 -7.01
N LEU A 56 29.00 -8.57 -7.91
CA LEU A 56 28.49 -9.56 -8.86
C LEU A 56 29.25 -9.44 -10.18
N ASN A 57 29.72 -10.57 -10.70
CA ASN A 57 30.25 -10.68 -12.06
C ASN A 57 29.61 -11.88 -12.75
N ILE A 58 28.72 -11.62 -13.69
CA ILE A 58 27.85 -12.61 -14.32
C ILE A 58 28.04 -12.57 -15.83
N GLU A 59 28.08 -13.73 -16.47
CA GLU A 59 27.96 -13.88 -17.91
C GLU A 59 26.62 -14.57 -18.24
N ALA A 60 25.83 -13.90 -19.09
CA ALA A 60 24.49 -14.35 -19.47
C ALA A 60 24.09 -13.84 -20.87
N SER A 61 22.93 -14.27 -21.35
CA SER A 61 22.31 -13.77 -22.58
C SER A 61 20.82 -13.50 -22.38
N ASN A 62 20.15 -12.94 -23.39
CA ASN A 62 18.70 -12.80 -23.41
C ASN A 62 17.97 -14.00 -24.05
N LEU A 63 18.68 -15.04 -24.48
CA LEU A 63 18.11 -16.18 -25.22
C LEU A 63 17.95 -17.45 -24.38
N THR A 64 18.64 -17.53 -23.24
CA THR A 64 18.57 -18.66 -22.32
C THR A 64 18.59 -18.14 -20.89
N SER A 65 18.06 -18.93 -19.96
CA SER A 65 18.18 -18.67 -18.53
C SER A 65 19.58 -18.99 -17.98
N THR A 66 20.50 -19.54 -18.77
CA THR A 66 21.82 -19.98 -18.29
C THR A 66 22.69 -18.82 -17.81
N ILE A 67 23.22 -18.96 -16.59
CA ILE A 67 24.38 -18.21 -16.10
C ILE A 67 25.62 -19.03 -16.47
N SER A 68 26.33 -18.62 -17.53
CA SER A 68 27.48 -19.38 -18.04
C SER A 68 28.71 -19.26 -17.13
N SER A 69 28.83 -18.13 -16.43
CA SER A 69 29.83 -17.89 -15.40
C SER A 69 29.29 -16.88 -14.41
N GLY A 70 29.35 -17.21 -13.12
CA GLY A 70 28.98 -16.32 -12.02
C GLY A 70 30.11 -16.28 -10.99
N ARG A 71 30.45 -15.09 -10.53
CA ARG A 71 31.29 -14.86 -9.35
C ARG A 71 30.66 -13.80 -8.49
N VAL A 72 30.44 -14.12 -7.21
CA VAL A 72 30.03 -13.13 -6.21
C VAL A 72 31.14 -12.95 -5.19
N ILE A 73 31.46 -11.69 -4.93
CA ILE A 73 32.30 -11.24 -3.81
C ILE A 73 31.35 -10.69 -2.75
N ILE A 74 31.41 -11.24 -1.54
CA ILE A 74 30.68 -10.76 -0.36
C ILE A 74 31.73 -10.24 0.61
N LYS A 75 31.69 -8.96 0.95
CA LYS A 75 32.43 -8.45 2.11
C LYS A 75 31.46 -8.34 3.26
N ALA A 76 31.85 -8.87 4.41
CA ALA A 76 31.02 -8.89 5.59
C ALA A 76 31.86 -8.62 6.83
N LYS A 77 31.18 -8.23 7.91
CA LYS A 77 31.76 -7.97 9.22
C LYS A 77 31.21 -9.00 10.20
N ALA A 78 32.07 -9.69 10.94
CA ALA A 78 31.61 -10.65 11.95
C ALA A 78 30.91 -9.94 13.12
N GLU A 79 29.81 -10.50 13.62
CA GLU A 79 28.97 -9.92 14.67
C GLU A 79 28.65 -10.94 15.77
N ASN A 80 28.30 -10.44 16.95
CA ASN A 80 27.83 -11.20 18.13
C ASN A 80 28.86 -12.13 18.79
N ALA A 81 29.57 -12.96 18.02
CA ALA A 81 30.62 -13.87 18.48
C ALA A 81 31.66 -14.10 17.36
N PRO A 82 32.87 -14.60 17.68
CA PRO A 82 33.83 -14.95 16.64
C PRO A 82 33.21 -15.92 15.62
N LEU A 83 33.29 -15.58 14.33
CA LEU A 83 32.69 -16.39 13.27
C LEU A 83 33.55 -17.62 13.01
N THR A 84 33.01 -18.79 13.33
CA THR A 84 33.67 -20.10 13.13
C THR A 84 33.09 -20.87 11.96
N GLU A 85 31.89 -20.53 11.50
CA GLU A 85 31.18 -21.15 10.40
C GLU A 85 30.45 -20.06 9.62
N PHE A 86 30.54 -20.11 8.30
CA PHE A 86 29.84 -19.20 7.41
C PHE A 86 28.74 -19.96 6.66
N VAL A 87 27.58 -19.32 6.47
CA VAL A 87 26.46 -19.84 5.69
C VAL A 87 25.89 -18.72 4.83
N ILE A 88 25.56 -19.02 3.56
CA ILE A 88 24.90 -18.12 2.61
C ILE A 88 23.93 -18.92 1.73
N GLN A 89 22.88 -18.31 1.20
CA GLN A 89 21.89 -19.01 0.36
C GLN A 89 22.29 -18.97 -1.11
N LEU A 90 22.11 -20.10 -1.80
CA LEU A 90 22.15 -20.26 -3.26
C LEU A 90 21.43 -21.55 -3.62
N ILE A 91 20.51 -21.53 -4.58
CA ILE A 91 19.82 -22.75 -5.03
C ILE A 91 20.78 -23.87 -5.46
N ASN A 92 20.41 -25.12 -5.19
CA ASN A 92 21.22 -26.30 -5.51
C ASN A 92 21.42 -26.55 -7.01
N GLU A 93 20.55 -26.00 -7.86
CA GLU A 93 20.63 -26.12 -9.32
C GLU A 93 21.80 -25.33 -9.92
N LEU A 94 22.35 -24.36 -9.18
CA LEU A 94 23.55 -23.63 -9.54
C LEU A 94 24.78 -24.35 -8.98
N THR A 95 25.62 -24.89 -9.86
CA THR A 95 26.82 -25.61 -9.44
C THR A 95 27.87 -24.63 -8.92
N VAL A 96 28.25 -24.78 -7.65
CA VAL A 96 29.37 -24.04 -7.05
C VAL A 96 30.67 -24.77 -7.35
N SER A 97 31.60 -24.11 -8.04
CA SER A 97 32.91 -24.69 -8.38
C SER A 97 33.98 -24.39 -7.34
N GLN A 98 33.87 -23.25 -6.64
CA GLN A 98 34.88 -22.81 -5.68
C GLN A 98 34.30 -21.82 -4.67
N VAL A 99 34.75 -21.94 -3.42
CA VAL A 99 34.52 -20.96 -2.36
C VAL A 99 35.88 -20.54 -1.79
N LYS A 100 36.08 -19.25 -1.58
CA LYS A 100 37.23 -18.68 -0.86
C LYS A 100 36.77 -17.84 0.32
N ILE A 101 37.59 -17.82 1.36
CA ILE A 101 37.55 -16.82 2.42
C ILE A 101 38.92 -16.14 2.52
N ASP A 102 38.95 -14.81 2.41
CA ASP A 102 40.15 -13.98 2.39
C ASP A 102 41.23 -14.49 1.42
N GLY A 103 40.78 -14.94 0.24
CA GLY A 103 41.63 -15.48 -0.83
C GLY A 103 42.05 -16.95 -0.64
N GLN A 104 41.79 -17.57 0.51
CA GLN A 104 42.06 -18.98 0.77
C GLN A 104 40.90 -19.87 0.30
N VAL A 105 41.17 -20.85 -0.56
CA VAL A 105 40.18 -21.86 -0.97
C VAL A 105 39.81 -22.76 0.21
N VAL A 106 38.50 -22.99 0.39
CA VAL A 106 37.96 -23.83 1.47
C VAL A 106 37.13 -24.98 0.92
N THR A 107 37.08 -26.07 1.68
CA THR A 107 36.08 -27.13 1.47
C THR A 107 34.73 -26.63 1.96
N PHE A 108 33.70 -26.74 1.13
CA PHE A 108 32.35 -26.28 1.44
C PHE A 108 31.32 -27.41 1.23
N SER A 109 30.13 -27.21 1.80
CA SER A 109 28.92 -27.99 1.53
C SER A 109 27.92 -27.11 0.78
N HIS A 110 27.25 -27.66 -0.23
CA HIS A 110 26.14 -27.00 -0.93
C HIS A 110 24.92 -27.92 -0.94
N VAL A 111 24.05 -27.75 0.06
CA VAL A 111 22.89 -28.60 0.32
C VAL A 111 21.74 -27.74 0.81
N ASN A 112 20.50 -28.15 0.52
CA ASN A 112 19.29 -27.44 0.99
C ASN A 112 19.28 -25.94 0.63
N ASN A 113 19.80 -25.59 -0.55
CA ASN A 113 19.96 -24.24 -1.06
C ASN A 113 20.86 -23.32 -0.20
N GLU A 114 21.81 -23.91 0.54
CA GLU A 114 22.78 -23.18 1.34
C GLU A 114 24.21 -23.64 1.05
N ILE A 115 25.11 -22.67 0.94
CA ILE A 115 26.56 -22.88 0.92
C ILE A 115 27.06 -22.66 2.34
N SER A 116 27.78 -23.63 2.90
CA SER A 116 28.37 -23.53 4.23
C SER A 116 29.79 -24.06 4.29
N PHE A 117 30.62 -23.48 5.17
CA PHE A 117 31.97 -23.96 5.45
C PHE A 117 32.46 -23.53 6.84
N THR A 118 33.39 -24.30 7.41
CA THR A 118 34.11 -23.91 8.63
C THR A 118 35.21 -22.90 8.30
N CYS A 119 35.27 -21.79 9.04
CA CYS A 119 36.33 -20.81 8.90
C CYS A 119 37.68 -21.43 9.29
N PRO A 120 38.75 -21.33 8.46
CA PRO A 120 40.06 -21.87 8.79
C PRO A 120 40.64 -21.28 10.08
N ILE A 121 40.34 -20.00 10.33
CA ILE A 121 40.66 -19.25 11.54
C ILE A 121 39.37 -18.56 11.98
N PRO A 122 38.97 -18.66 13.27
CA PRO A 122 37.82 -17.89 13.77
C PRO A 122 38.01 -16.40 13.54
N ILE A 123 37.03 -15.73 12.92
CA ILE A 123 37.10 -14.30 12.62
C ILE A 123 36.59 -13.52 13.84
N PRO A 124 37.39 -12.65 14.48
CA PRO A 124 36.95 -11.89 15.63
C PRO A 124 35.75 -10.96 15.34
N VAL A 125 34.93 -10.70 16.35
CA VAL A 125 33.81 -9.74 16.24
C VAL A 125 34.32 -8.36 15.82
N GLY A 126 33.67 -7.76 14.84
CA GLY A 126 34.03 -6.45 14.28
C GLY A 126 35.04 -6.50 13.13
N GLU A 127 35.68 -7.64 12.88
CA GLU A 127 36.62 -7.78 11.76
C GLU A 127 35.88 -7.99 10.44
N LEU A 128 36.43 -7.39 9.37
CA LEU A 128 35.97 -7.58 8.01
C LEU A 128 36.62 -8.83 7.40
N PHE A 129 35.83 -9.56 6.62
CA PHE A 129 36.29 -10.70 5.83
C PHE A 129 35.63 -10.67 4.45
N THR A 130 36.25 -11.36 3.50
CA THR A 130 35.76 -11.47 2.12
C THR A 130 35.50 -12.92 1.77
N VAL A 131 34.28 -13.23 1.34
CA VAL A 131 33.91 -14.51 0.76
C VAL A 131 33.79 -14.35 -0.75
N GLU A 132 34.37 -15.27 -1.50
CA GLU A 132 34.19 -15.35 -2.95
C GLU A 132 33.55 -16.68 -3.31
N VAL A 133 32.51 -16.66 -4.14
CA VAL A 133 31.82 -17.85 -4.62
C VAL A 133 31.80 -17.83 -6.14
N GLU A 134 32.34 -18.89 -6.76
CA GLU A 134 32.25 -19.13 -8.20
C GLU A 134 31.18 -20.18 -8.48
N TYR A 135 30.28 -19.89 -9.43
CA TYR A 135 29.14 -20.73 -9.74
C TYR A 135 28.73 -20.63 -11.21
N SER A 136 27.96 -21.59 -11.69
CA SER A 136 27.33 -21.57 -13.02
C SER A 136 26.16 -22.53 -13.09
N GLY A 137 25.29 -22.39 -14.08
CA GLY A 137 24.20 -23.32 -14.31
C GLY A 137 22.95 -22.65 -14.84
N ILE A 138 21.82 -23.30 -14.61
CA ILE A 138 20.50 -22.82 -15.04
C ILE A 138 19.69 -22.55 -13.77
N PRO A 139 19.49 -21.28 -13.40
CA PRO A 139 18.54 -20.90 -12.37
C PRO A 139 17.17 -21.55 -12.59
N VAL A 140 16.54 -21.94 -11.49
CA VAL A 140 15.13 -22.35 -11.46
C VAL A 140 14.40 -21.46 -10.47
N GLY A 141 13.20 -21.02 -10.83
CA GLY A 141 12.39 -20.12 -10.00
C GLY A 141 12.07 -18.80 -10.71
N ALA A 142 11.58 -17.83 -9.93
CA ALA A 142 11.14 -16.52 -10.41
C ALA A 142 12.26 -15.46 -10.40
N GLY A 143 13.28 -15.66 -9.56
CA GLY A 143 14.42 -14.78 -9.32
C GLY A 143 15.24 -14.44 -10.53
N TRP A 144 15.29 -15.36 -11.51
CA TRP A 144 15.97 -15.17 -12.78
C TRP A 144 15.17 -15.81 -13.90
N SER A 145 14.50 -14.96 -14.67
CA SER A 145 13.56 -15.35 -15.69
C SER A 145 14.10 -15.04 -17.08
N ASN A 146 13.81 -15.93 -18.04
CA ASN A 146 14.08 -15.71 -19.46
C ASN A 146 12.83 -16.06 -20.27
N THR A 147 12.32 -15.09 -21.04
CA THR A 147 11.13 -15.28 -21.88
C THR A 147 11.10 -14.30 -23.05
N VAL A 148 10.09 -14.42 -23.90
CA VAL A 148 9.79 -13.46 -24.95
C VAL A 148 8.68 -12.51 -24.51
N ALA A 149 8.95 -11.20 -24.53
CA ALA A 149 7.93 -10.17 -24.45
C ALA A 149 7.07 -10.21 -25.71
N SER A 150 5.98 -10.99 -25.68
CA SER A 150 5.17 -11.36 -26.85
C SER A 150 4.67 -10.15 -27.65
N ASN A 151 4.26 -9.07 -26.98
CA ASN A 151 3.76 -7.86 -27.62
C ASN A 151 4.85 -7.11 -28.43
N TRP A 152 6.12 -7.35 -28.14
CA TRP A 152 7.26 -6.69 -28.78
C TRP A 152 8.14 -7.66 -29.59
N ASN A 153 7.91 -8.97 -29.44
CA ASN A 153 8.76 -10.04 -29.96
C ASN A 153 10.24 -9.89 -29.55
N MET A 154 10.46 -9.57 -28.27
CA MET A 154 11.79 -9.35 -27.71
C MET A 154 12.14 -10.45 -26.70
N SER A 155 13.27 -11.11 -26.88
CA SER A 155 13.81 -12.02 -25.86
C SER A 155 14.45 -11.21 -24.73
N VAL A 156 14.13 -11.54 -23.49
CA VAL A 156 14.53 -10.79 -22.30
C VAL A 156 14.96 -11.76 -21.22
N THR A 157 16.06 -11.44 -20.53
CA THR A 157 16.41 -12.04 -19.23
C THR A 157 16.32 -10.96 -18.17
N TRP A 158 15.65 -11.23 -17.05
CA TRP A 158 15.47 -10.25 -15.97
C TRP A 158 15.41 -10.94 -14.60
N THR A 159 15.62 -10.15 -13.56
CA THR A 159 15.54 -10.59 -12.16
C THR A 159 14.24 -10.14 -11.48
N LEU A 160 13.77 -10.93 -10.52
CA LEU A 160 12.73 -10.57 -9.57
C LEU A 160 13.05 -11.22 -8.22
N SER A 161 13.75 -10.50 -7.35
CA SER A 161 14.22 -11.07 -6.09
C SER A 161 13.19 -10.99 -4.95
N GLU A 162 12.22 -10.09 -5.04
CA GLU A 162 11.17 -9.95 -4.03
C GLU A 162 10.15 -11.10 -4.09
N SER A 163 9.71 -11.70 -2.98
CA SER A 163 10.19 -11.48 -1.60
C SER A 163 11.36 -12.36 -1.21
N PHE A 164 11.50 -13.52 -1.82
CA PHE A 164 12.39 -14.58 -1.32
C PHE A 164 13.25 -15.22 -2.39
N HIS A 165 13.45 -14.56 -3.53
CA HIS A 165 13.95 -15.18 -4.76
C HIS A 165 15.38 -14.79 -5.16
N ALA A 166 16.07 -13.95 -4.39
CA ALA A 166 17.44 -13.53 -4.73
C ALA A 166 18.42 -14.72 -4.81
N TYR A 167 18.27 -15.69 -3.91
CA TYR A 167 19.15 -16.87 -3.84
C TYR A 167 19.02 -17.81 -5.05
N GLU A 168 18.02 -17.58 -5.90
CA GLU A 168 17.82 -18.36 -7.13
C GLU A 168 18.83 -17.99 -8.22
N TRP A 169 19.55 -16.87 -8.08
CA TRP A 169 20.46 -16.39 -9.14
C TRP A 169 21.83 -15.91 -8.66
N PHE A 170 22.00 -15.62 -7.37
CA PHE A 170 23.30 -15.31 -6.79
C PHE A 170 23.41 -15.69 -5.30
N PRO A 171 24.64 -15.97 -4.80
CA PRO A 171 24.89 -16.18 -3.37
C PRO A 171 24.53 -14.96 -2.54
N VAL A 172 23.57 -15.10 -1.63
CA VAL A 172 22.96 -13.95 -0.94
C VAL A 172 22.50 -14.26 0.49
N LYS A 173 22.46 -13.24 1.34
CA LYS A 173 21.82 -13.26 2.65
C LYS A 173 20.48 -12.53 2.51
N GLN A 174 19.37 -13.26 2.61
CA GLN A 174 18.04 -12.68 2.44
C GLN A 174 17.52 -12.14 3.77
N SER A 175 18.00 -10.96 4.16
CA SER A 175 17.58 -10.27 5.38
C SER A 175 17.31 -8.80 5.08
N LEU A 176 16.07 -8.36 5.31
CA LEU A 176 15.66 -6.97 5.09
C LEU A 176 16.41 -5.96 5.99
N THR A 177 16.91 -6.44 7.14
CA THR A 177 17.63 -5.59 8.09
C THR A 177 19.13 -5.53 7.82
N ASP A 178 19.66 -6.28 6.85
CA ASP A 178 21.08 -6.30 6.47
C ASP A 178 21.27 -5.75 5.06
N LYS A 179 21.11 -4.42 4.94
CA LYS A 179 21.41 -3.70 3.71
C LYS A 179 22.93 -3.64 3.53
N ALA A 180 23.41 -4.10 2.38
CA ALA A 180 24.79 -3.90 2.01
C ALA A 180 25.04 -2.41 1.73
N ASP A 181 26.15 -1.85 2.24
CA ASP A 181 26.49 -0.42 2.05
C ASP A 181 26.64 -0.04 0.57
N SER A 182 27.00 -1.00 -0.28
CA SER A 182 27.22 -0.79 -1.71
C SER A 182 27.18 -2.10 -2.50
N ALA A 183 26.96 -1.97 -3.81
CA ALA A 183 27.02 -3.11 -4.73
C ALA A 183 27.67 -2.74 -6.07
N ASP A 184 28.48 -3.64 -6.62
CA ASP A 184 28.94 -3.60 -8.00
C ASP A 184 28.28 -4.73 -8.78
N ILE A 185 27.70 -4.41 -9.94
CA ILE A 185 26.98 -5.36 -10.79
C ILE A 185 27.59 -5.34 -12.18
N TYR A 186 28.40 -6.36 -12.46
CA TYR A 186 29.09 -6.52 -13.74
C TYR A 186 28.45 -7.65 -14.52
N VAL A 187 28.00 -7.34 -15.74
CA VAL A 187 27.28 -8.31 -16.56
C VAL A 187 27.86 -8.34 -17.96
N THR A 188 28.33 -9.52 -18.36
CA THR A 188 28.89 -9.80 -19.69
C THR A 188 27.84 -10.44 -20.58
N VAL A 189 27.59 -9.82 -21.74
CA VAL A 189 26.52 -10.19 -22.68
C VAL A 189 27.01 -10.12 -24.13
N PRO A 190 26.32 -10.76 -25.11
CA PRO A 190 26.54 -10.49 -26.53
C PRO A 190 26.51 -8.99 -26.88
N SER A 191 27.39 -8.56 -27.80
CA SER A 191 27.66 -7.14 -28.07
C SER A 191 26.49 -6.31 -28.62
N ASN A 192 25.45 -6.99 -29.12
CA ASN A 192 24.21 -6.38 -29.61
C ASN A 192 23.19 -6.13 -28.50
N LEU A 193 23.43 -6.58 -27.27
CA LEU A 193 22.54 -6.40 -26.13
C LEU A 193 22.99 -5.25 -25.24
N LYS A 194 22.08 -4.79 -24.39
CA LYS A 194 22.34 -3.88 -23.28
C LYS A 194 21.93 -4.52 -21.96
N VAL A 195 22.53 -4.01 -20.88
CA VAL A 195 22.19 -4.39 -19.51
C VAL A 195 21.76 -3.14 -18.75
N ALA A 196 20.60 -3.18 -18.11
CA ALA A 196 20.19 -2.19 -17.12
C ALA A 196 20.35 -2.76 -15.70
N SER A 197 20.84 -1.94 -14.78
CA SER A 197 21.05 -2.32 -13.37
C SER A 197 21.10 -1.08 -12.45
N ASN A 198 21.32 -1.32 -11.16
CA ASN A 198 21.34 -0.32 -10.10
C ASN A 198 22.54 0.63 -10.20
N GLY A 199 22.41 1.82 -9.61
CA GLY A 199 23.48 2.80 -9.50
C GLY A 199 23.88 3.43 -10.84
N LEU A 200 25.16 3.76 -11.01
CA LEU A 200 25.68 4.41 -12.21
C LEU A 200 26.43 3.42 -13.12
N LEU A 201 26.19 3.50 -14.43
CA LEU A 201 27.03 2.81 -15.42
C LEU A 201 28.38 3.52 -15.49
N LYS A 202 29.43 2.85 -15.02
CA LYS A 202 30.78 3.43 -14.98
C LYS A 202 31.59 3.13 -16.22
N ASN A 203 31.33 2.00 -16.84
CA ASN A 203 32.08 1.52 -17.98
C ASN A 203 31.29 0.49 -18.79
N VAL A 204 31.58 0.42 -20.09
CA VAL A 204 31.14 -0.66 -20.98
C VAL A 204 32.40 -1.19 -21.65
N ALA A 205 32.93 -2.30 -21.15
CA ALA A 205 34.17 -2.89 -21.62
C ALA A 205 33.92 -3.86 -22.78
N ASP A 206 34.70 -3.75 -23.85
CA ASP A 206 34.84 -4.84 -24.82
C ASP A 206 35.73 -5.93 -24.18
N VAL A 207 35.19 -7.14 -24.06
CA VAL A 207 35.89 -8.29 -23.45
C VAL A 207 36.31 -9.32 -24.50
N GLY A 208 36.23 -8.96 -25.79
CA GLY A 208 36.52 -9.85 -26.90
C GLY A 208 35.43 -10.88 -27.16
N GLY A 209 35.60 -11.67 -28.22
CA GLY A 209 34.69 -12.78 -28.55
C GLY A 209 33.25 -12.34 -28.91
N GLY A 210 33.05 -11.08 -29.32
CA GLY A 210 31.73 -10.54 -29.63
C GLY A 210 30.89 -10.25 -28.38
N LYS A 211 31.49 -10.06 -27.20
CA LYS A 211 30.79 -9.73 -25.95
C LYS A 211 31.21 -8.36 -25.40
N LYS A 212 30.33 -7.75 -24.62
CA LYS A 212 30.58 -6.55 -23.82
C LYS A 212 30.23 -6.80 -22.37
N ARG A 213 30.96 -6.16 -21.45
CA ARG A 213 30.66 -6.14 -20.03
C ARG A 213 30.20 -4.75 -19.60
N PHE A 214 29.01 -4.67 -19.02
CA PHE A 214 28.46 -3.46 -18.42
C PHE A 214 28.82 -3.45 -16.94
N GLU A 215 29.46 -2.37 -16.47
CA GLU A 215 29.98 -2.26 -15.11
C GLU A 215 29.20 -1.18 -14.35
N TRP A 216 28.19 -1.63 -13.59
CA TRP A 216 27.32 -0.78 -12.79
C TRP A 216 27.82 -0.69 -11.34
N GLN A 217 27.63 0.46 -10.69
CA GLN A 217 28.05 0.72 -9.32
C GLN A 217 26.99 1.46 -8.53
N CYS A 218 26.48 0.83 -7.46
CA CYS A 218 25.65 1.42 -6.42
C CYS A 218 26.50 1.74 -5.20
N ARG A 219 26.43 2.97 -4.70
CA ARG A 219 27.16 3.51 -3.54
C ARG A 219 26.24 4.00 -2.43
N TYR A 220 24.96 3.65 -2.54
CA TYR A 220 24.01 3.75 -1.44
C TYR A 220 23.71 2.37 -0.86
N PRO A 221 23.35 2.29 0.43
CA PRO A 221 22.85 1.08 1.04
C PRO A 221 21.71 0.48 0.21
N ILE A 222 21.76 -0.83 -0.01
CA ILE A 222 20.85 -1.56 -0.89
C ILE A 222 20.45 -2.89 -0.25
N ASP A 223 19.15 -3.18 -0.30
CA ASP A 223 18.60 -4.45 0.16
C ASP A 223 18.80 -5.55 -0.89
N TYR A 224 18.87 -6.81 -0.47
CA TYR A 224 19.11 -7.94 -1.37
C TYR A 224 18.07 -8.02 -2.49
N TYR A 225 16.81 -7.70 -2.18
CA TYR A 225 15.71 -7.84 -3.14
C TYR A 225 15.71 -6.73 -4.21
N LEU A 226 16.43 -5.63 -3.96
CA LEU A 226 16.49 -4.46 -4.84
C LEU A 226 17.60 -4.55 -5.89
N ILE A 227 18.57 -5.47 -5.71
CA ILE A 227 19.63 -5.72 -6.70
C ILE A 227 19.01 -6.35 -7.94
N SER A 228 19.28 -5.75 -9.11
CA SER A 228 18.62 -6.15 -10.36
C SER A 228 19.54 -6.23 -11.56
N VAL A 229 19.21 -7.12 -12.48
CA VAL A 229 19.82 -7.26 -13.80
C VAL A 229 18.72 -7.46 -14.83
N THR A 230 18.71 -6.64 -15.88
CA THR A 230 17.83 -6.86 -17.04
C THR A 230 18.64 -6.78 -18.34
N ILE A 231 18.44 -7.76 -19.23
CA ILE A 231 19.21 -7.98 -20.45
C ILE A 231 18.27 -8.15 -21.65
N SER A 232 18.41 -7.27 -22.64
CA SER A 232 17.75 -7.38 -23.94
C SER A 232 18.41 -6.45 -24.97
N ASP A 233 17.84 -6.39 -26.17
CA ASP A 233 18.17 -5.38 -27.16
C ASP A 233 17.31 -4.12 -26.88
N TYR A 234 17.96 -3.13 -26.26
CA TYR A 234 17.34 -1.88 -25.81
C TYR A 234 17.90 -0.67 -26.54
N ILE A 235 17.07 0.34 -26.72
CA ILE A 235 17.51 1.73 -26.92
C ILE A 235 17.44 2.47 -25.58
N GLU A 236 18.29 3.49 -25.44
CA GLU A 236 18.26 4.37 -24.26
C GLU A 236 17.53 5.66 -24.59
N TYR A 237 16.67 6.11 -23.68
CA TYR A 237 16.00 7.39 -23.74
C TYR A 237 16.23 8.15 -22.43
N ASN A 238 17.14 9.11 -22.44
CA ASN A 238 17.57 9.81 -21.23
C ASN A 238 16.93 11.20 -21.15
N ILE A 239 16.32 11.48 -20.01
CA ILE A 239 15.72 12.78 -19.66
C ILE A 239 16.21 13.21 -18.28
N TYR A 240 15.83 14.39 -17.83
CA TYR A 240 16.33 14.95 -16.59
C TYR A 240 15.22 15.59 -15.76
N ALA A 241 15.31 15.43 -14.44
CA ALA A 241 14.54 16.19 -13.46
C ALA A 241 15.42 17.27 -12.82
N ASN A 242 14.80 18.31 -12.28
CA ASN A 242 15.49 19.38 -11.56
C ASN A 242 14.90 19.59 -10.15
N PRO A 243 15.06 18.62 -9.23
CA PRO A 243 14.60 18.79 -7.85
C PRO A 243 15.15 20.07 -7.22
N THR A 244 14.27 20.85 -6.59
CA THR A 244 14.67 22.09 -5.94
C THR A 244 15.70 21.81 -4.84
N GLY A 245 16.84 22.49 -4.90
CA GLY A 245 17.93 22.34 -3.94
C GLY A 245 19.01 21.32 -4.30
N LEU A 246 18.84 20.52 -5.37
CA LEU A 246 19.85 19.53 -5.77
C LEU A 246 21.10 20.17 -6.42
N GLY A 247 20.93 21.33 -7.06
CA GLY A 247 22.04 22.08 -7.68
C GLY A 247 22.60 21.49 -8.99
N LYS A 248 22.07 20.35 -9.44
CA LYS A 248 22.36 19.74 -10.75
C LYS A 248 21.12 18.99 -11.27
N PRO A 249 20.97 18.81 -12.59
CA PRO A 249 19.95 17.93 -13.13
C PRO A 249 20.16 16.48 -12.66
N LEU A 250 19.09 15.83 -12.25
CA LEU A 250 19.06 14.40 -11.95
C LEU A 250 18.81 13.61 -13.24
N LEU A 251 19.69 12.66 -13.57
CA LEU A 251 19.51 11.78 -14.73
C LEU A 251 18.35 10.80 -14.48
N ILE A 252 17.47 10.69 -15.47
CA ILE A 252 16.48 9.62 -15.60
C ILE A 252 16.86 8.80 -16.84
N GLN A 253 17.38 7.59 -16.61
CA GLN A 253 17.87 6.70 -17.67
C GLN A 253 16.83 5.62 -17.99
N ASN A 254 16.29 5.61 -19.21
CA ASN A 254 15.25 4.65 -19.61
C ASN A 254 15.76 3.66 -20.66
N PHE A 255 15.53 2.38 -20.43
CA PHE A 255 15.84 1.29 -21.35
C PHE A 255 14.53 0.71 -21.90
N VAL A 256 14.20 1.05 -23.14
CA VAL A 256 13.00 0.58 -23.85
C VAL A 256 13.41 -0.34 -25.00
N TYR A 257 12.57 -1.31 -25.34
CA TYR A 257 12.90 -2.27 -26.38
C TYR A 257 13.26 -1.58 -27.69
N ASN A 258 14.27 -2.10 -28.39
CA ASN A 258 14.71 -1.61 -29.69
C ASN A 258 13.73 -2.02 -30.80
N VAL A 259 12.50 -1.52 -30.69
CA VAL A 259 11.41 -1.70 -31.64
C VAL A 259 10.86 -0.31 -31.95
N SER A 260 10.75 0.04 -33.23
CA SER A 260 10.51 1.43 -33.68
C SER A 260 9.32 2.11 -33.01
N SER A 261 8.23 1.39 -32.73
CA SER A 261 7.03 1.93 -32.09
C SER A 261 7.07 1.96 -30.56
N CYS A 262 8.01 1.28 -29.92
CA CYS A 262 7.99 1.06 -28.47
C CYS A 262 8.17 2.35 -27.69
N LEU A 263 9.21 3.13 -28.04
CA LEU A 263 9.44 4.43 -27.43
C LEU A 263 8.27 5.37 -27.71
N ASP A 264 7.80 5.45 -28.96
CA ASP A 264 6.72 6.38 -29.35
C ASP A 264 5.43 6.16 -28.54
N ILE A 265 5.10 4.90 -28.23
CA ILE A 265 3.92 4.55 -27.43
C ILE A 265 4.04 5.06 -25.98
N TYR A 266 5.22 4.95 -25.38
CA TYR A 266 5.43 5.25 -23.96
C TYR A 266 6.07 6.60 -23.67
N LYS A 267 6.52 7.32 -24.70
CA LYS A 267 7.31 8.55 -24.56
C LYS A 267 6.62 9.57 -23.67
N ASN A 268 5.32 9.80 -23.89
CA ASN A 268 4.55 10.78 -23.10
C ASN A 268 4.47 10.42 -21.60
N ALA A 269 4.37 9.13 -21.26
CA ALA A 269 4.36 8.69 -19.87
C ALA A 269 5.76 8.87 -19.24
N ILE A 270 6.82 8.47 -19.96
CA ILE A 270 8.21 8.65 -19.53
C ILE A 270 8.56 10.13 -19.35
N ASP A 271 8.14 10.99 -20.28
CA ASP A 271 8.34 12.45 -20.22
C ASP A 271 7.65 13.09 -19.00
N GLY A 272 6.69 12.41 -18.38
CA GLY A 272 6.03 12.86 -17.15
C GLY A 272 6.83 12.59 -15.86
N THR A 273 7.78 11.64 -15.88
CA THR A 273 8.57 11.25 -14.70
C THR A 273 9.29 12.42 -14.00
N PRO A 274 9.91 13.41 -14.70
CA PRO A 274 10.56 14.53 -14.04
C PRO A 274 9.66 15.28 -13.05
N ALA A 275 8.41 15.55 -13.44
CA ALA A 275 7.47 16.29 -12.60
C ALA A 275 7.12 15.51 -11.32
N ILE A 276 7.04 14.18 -11.40
CA ILE A 276 6.76 13.32 -10.25
C ILE A 276 7.97 13.29 -9.29
N ILE A 277 9.20 13.17 -9.82
CA ILE A 277 10.42 13.24 -8.98
C ILE A 277 10.49 14.58 -8.25
N GLU A 278 10.22 15.68 -8.94
CA GLU A 278 10.26 17.02 -8.37
C GLU A 278 9.18 17.22 -7.30
N LEU A 279 7.95 16.73 -7.54
CA LEU A 279 6.86 16.75 -6.58
C LEU A 279 7.22 15.96 -5.30
N TYR A 280 7.63 14.71 -5.46
CA TYR A 280 7.97 13.84 -4.32
C TYR A 280 9.20 14.36 -3.57
N SER A 281 10.19 14.90 -4.29
CA SER A 281 11.35 15.55 -3.65
C SER A 281 10.94 16.72 -2.75
N ASN A 282 9.91 17.47 -3.15
CA ASN A 282 9.38 18.56 -2.34
C ASN A 282 8.54 18.07 -1.15
N LEU A 283 7.70 17.06 -1.35
CA LEU A 283 6.75 16.57 -0.33
C LEU A 283 7.37 15.60 0.68
N PHE A 284 8.26 14.72 0.25
CA PHE A 284 8.84 13.64 1.06
C PHE A 284 10.29 13.92 1.48
N GLY A 285 10.94 14.91 0.85
CA GLY A 285 12.37 15.22 1.03
C GLY A 285 13.16 14.88 -0.23
N MET A 286 14.36 15.44 -0.37
CA MET A 286 15.19 15.28 -1.57
C MET A 286 15.29 13.82 -2.03
N TYR A 287 15.26 13.57 -3.34
CA TYR A 287 15.47 12.24 -3.92
C TYR A 287 16.66 11.52 -3.25
N PRO A 288 16.45 10.36 -2.58
CA PRO A 288 17.46 9.80 -1.67
C PRO A 288 18.74 9.37 -2.38
N PHE A 289 18.63 8.95 -3.65
CA PHE A 289 19.75 8.46 -4.46
C PHE A 289 20.31 9.52 -5.42
N SER A 290 20.23 10.80 -5.05
CA SER A 290 20.52 11.94 -5.94
C SER A 290 21.97 12.11 -6.40
N ASN A 291 22.92 11.35 -5.84
CA ASN A 291 24.27 11.24 -6.39
C ASN A 291 24.40 10.22 -7.52
N GLU A 292 23.37 9.42 -7.76
CA GLU A 292 23.30 8.43 -8.83
C GLU A 292 22.30 8.86 -9.90
N LYS A 293 21.25 8.08 -10.13
CA LYS A 293 20.21 8.30 -11.14
C LYS A 293 18.87 7.76 -10.65
N TYR A 294 17.81 8.10 -11.36
CA TYR A 294 16.61 7.27 -11.44
C TYR A 294 16.52 6.65 -12.85
N GLY A 295 15.65 5.67 -13.06
CA GLY A 295 15.50 5.06 -14.37
C GLY A 295 14.46 3.97 -14.42
N HIS A 296 14.13 3.57 -15.64
CA HIS A 296 13.25 2.45 -15.90
C HIS A 296 13.88 1.48 -16.90
N VAL A 297 13.56 0.19 -16.78
CA VAL A 297 13.87 -0.81 -17.81
C VAL A 297 12.65 -1.66 -18.09
N MET A 298 12.39 -1.91 -19.38
CA MET A 298 11.30 -2.79 -19.78
C MET A 298 11.64 -4.26 -19.61
N ALA A 299 10.78 -5.02 -18.96
CA ALA A 299 10.80 -6.50 -18.93
C ALA A 299 9.37 -7.03 -19.16
N PRO A 300 9.16 -8.32 -19.50
CA PRO A 300 7.83 -8.89 -19.63
C PRO A 300 7.21 -9.15 -18.25
N PHE A 301 6.89 -8.05 -17.56
CA PHE A 301 6.41 -8.00 -16.19
C PHE A 301 4.93 -7.59 -16.14
N GLY A 302 4.17 -8.12 -15.18
CA GLY A 302 2.85 -7.59 -14.86
C GLY A 302 2.98 -6.47 -13.84
N GLY A 303 2.87 -5.20 -14.25
CA GLY A 303 3.09 -4.05 -13.37
C GLY A 303 4.56 -3.58 -13.37
N GLY A 304 5.11 -3.32 -12.19
CA GLY A 304 6.49 -2.89 -11.97
C GLY A 304 7.14 -3.54 -10.75
N MET A 305 8.44 -3.32 -10.60
CA MET A 305 9.25 -3.73 -9.47
C MET A 305 10.25 -2.60 -9.18
N GLU A 306 10.33 -2.18 -7.92
CA GLU A 306 10.97 -0.94 -7.50
C GLU A 306 12.49 -0.98 -7.44
N HIS A 307 13.14 -1.90 -8.16
CA HIS A 307 14.60 -2.09 -8.08
C HIS A 307 15.37 -0.76 -8.02
N GLN A 308 16.16 -0.61 -6.96
CA GLN A 308 16.75 0.67 -6.57
C GLN A 308 17.45 1.38 -7.72
N THR A 309 17.01 2.62 -8.02
CA THR A 309 17.51 3.49 -9.11
C THR A 309 17.27 3.01 -10.54
N MET A 310 16.58 1.88 -10.74
CA MET A 310 16.31 1.26 -12.05
C MET A 310 15.05 0.40 -11.99
N THR A 311 13.89 1.04 -11.87
CA THR A 311 12.59 0.36 -11.81
C THR A 311 12.40 -0.55 -13.02
N THR A 312 12.03 -1.81 -12.81
CA THR A 312 11.65 -2.70 -13.91
C THR A 312 10.15 -2.57 -14.16
N VAL A 313 9.73 -2.37 -15.41
CA VAL A 313 8.30 -2.19 -15.76
C VAL A 313 7.88 -3.03 -16.95
N GLY A 314 6.63 -3.50 -16.95
CA GLY A 314 5.99 -4.12 -18.11
C GLY A 314 5.47 -3.13 -19.16
N SER A 315 5.05 -1.96 -18.68
CA SER A 315 4.46 -0.87 -19.46
C SER A 315 4.63 0.45 -18.71
N PHE A 316 4.31 1.58 -19.35
CA PHE A 316 4.38 2.89 -18.70
C PHE A 316 3.00 3.52 -18.63
N SER A 317 2.58 3.86 -17.41
CA SER A 317 1.42 4.72 -17.14
C SER A 317 1.80 5.70 -16.05
N ASN A 318 1.07 6.83 -15.95
CA ASN A 318 1.36 7.83 -14.93
C ASN A 318 1.24 7.26 -13.51
N GLY A 319 0.19 6.47 -13.23
CA GLY A 319 0.00 5.82 -11.92
C GLY A 319 1.09 4.81 -11.58
N LEU A 320 1.50 3.97 -12.54
CA LEU A 320 2.56 2.98 -12.30
C LEU A 320 3.91 3.67 -12.05
N ILE A 321 4.29 4.65 -12.89
CA ILE A 321 5.52 5.44 -12.65
C ILE A 321 5.47 6.12 -11.28
N ALA A 322 4.31 6.66 -10.89
CA ALA A 322 4.13 7.31 -9.60
C ALA A 322 4.27 6.35 -8.40
N HIS A 323 3.77 5.12 -8.52
CA HIS A 323 3.90 4.06 -7.50
C HIS A 323 5.37 3.63 -7.37
N GLU A 324 5.97 3.20 -8.48
CA GLU A 324 7.33 2.66 -8.49
C GLU A 324 8.39 3.69 -8.10
N LEU A 325 8.19 4.96 -8.48
CA LEU A 325 9.09 6.03 -8.08
C LEU A 325 8.96 6.37 -6.58
N ALA A 326 7.77 6.22 -5.99
CA ALA A 326 7.57 6.49 -4.57
C ALA A 326 8.38 5.52 -3.69
N HIS A 327 8.62 4.30 -4.17
CA HIS A 327 9.44 3.31 -3.48
C HIS A 327 10.88 3.76 -3.23
N MET A 328 11.39 4.69 -4.05
CA MET A 328 12.72 5.29 -3.81
C MET A 328 12.81 5.96 -2.43
N TRP A 329 11.69 6.42 -1.86
CA TRP A 329 11.58 6.86 -0.46
C TRP A 329 11.04 5.76 0.46
N PHE A 330 9.96 5.08 0.05
CA PHE A 330 9.22 4.10 0.85
C PHE A 330 9.36 2.68 0.29
N GLY A 331 10.40 1.96 0.70
CA GLY A 331 10.74 0.65 0.16
C GLY A 331 12.25 0.50 0.02
N ASP A 332 12.90 1.50 -0.58
CA ASP A 332 14.34 1.46 -0.84
C ASP A 332 15.12 2.25 0.18
N TYR A 333 14.79 3.53 0.35
CA TYR A 333 15.47 4.39 1.32
C TYR A 333 15.08 4.01 2.75
N VAL A 334 13.81 3.73 2.98
CA VAL A 334 13.29 3.13 4.22
C VAL A 334 12.53 1.87 3.86
N THR A 335 13.09 0.70 4.13
CA THR A 335 12.46 -0.60 3.85
C THR A 335 11.59 -1.04 5.03
N CYS A 336 10.55 -1.82 4.79
CA CYS A 336 9.86 -2.51 5.87
C CYS A 336 10.84 -3.42 6.66
N LYS A 337 10.74 -3.41 7.99
CA LYS A 337 11.65 -4.20 8.84
C LYS A 337 11.43 -5.70 8.73
N THR A 338 10.18 -6.09 8.54
CA THR A 338 9.80 -7.45 8.19
C THR A 338 8.67 -7.39 7.18
N TRP A 339 8.38 -8.52 6.52
CA TRP A 339 7.23 -8.63 5.63
C TRP A 339 5.88 -8.38 6.32
N GLN A 340 5.83 -8.34 7.66
CA GLN A 340 4.62 -7.95 8.40
C GLN A 340 4.32 -6.45 8.32
N ASP A 341 5.36 -5.66 8.03
CA ASP A 341 5.33 -4.21 7.88
C ASP A 341 5.33 -3.80 6.40
N ILE A 342 5.09 -4.71 5.44
CA ILE A 342 5.11 -4.43 3.99
C ILE A 342 4.24 -3.24 3.57
N TRP A 343 3.22 -2.91 4.36
CA TRP A 343 2.43 -1.69 4.19
C TRP A 343 3.26 -0.40 4.18
N ILE A 344 4.38 -0.35 4.91
CA ILE A 344 5.31 0.79 4.88
C ILE A 344 5.82 1.02 3.45
N ASN A 345 6.08 -0.04 2.69
CA ASN A 345 6.45 0.07 1.29
C ASN A 345 5.19 0.36 0.46
N GLU A 346 4.25 -0.59 0.45
CA GLU A 346 3.19 -0.65 -0.56
C GLU A 346 2.02 0.28 -0.33
N GLY A 347 1.68 0.52 0.93
CA GLY A 347 0.62 1.46 1.31
C GLY A 347 1.03 2.89 1.00
N PHE A 348 2.29 3.26 1.27
CA PHE A 348 2.82 4.58 0.99
C PHE A 348 3.03 4.82 -0.50
N ALA A 349 3.59 3.85 -1.23
CA ALA A 349 3.71 3.92 -2.68
C ALA A 349 2.32 4.07 -3.36
N SER A 350 1.35 3.27 -2.92
CA SER A 350 -0.04 3.39 -3.38
C SER A 350 -0.64 4.76 -3.07
N TYR A 351 -0.43 5.29 -1.86
CA TYR A 351 -0.94 6.63 -1.51
C TYR A 351 -0.25 7.75 -2.29
N ALA A 352 1.00 7.56 -2.68
CA ALA A 352 1.71 8.48 -3.54
C ALA A 352 1.05 8.60 -4.93
N GLU A 353 0.43 7.54 -5.45
CA GLU A 353 -0.41 7.61 -6.67
C GLU A 353 -1.51 8.69 -6.53
N TYR A 354 -2.24 8.68 -5.41
CA TYR A 354 -3.27 9.69 -5.09
C TYR A 354 -2.66 11.09 -5.04
N ILE A 355 -1.53 11.26 -4.34
CA ILE A 355 -0.83 12.54 -4.22
C ILE A 355 -0.40 13.06 -5.61
N ASN A 356 0.15 12.19 -6.45
CA ASN A 356 0.54 12.52 -7.81
C ASN A 356 -0.67 13.00 -8.63
N LEU A 357 -1.79 12.26 -8.62
CA LEU A 357 -3.00 12.67 -9.34
C LEU A 357 -3.55 14.00 -8.81
N GLN A 358 -3.56 14.19 -7.48
CA GLN A 358 -4.03 15.41 -6.83
C GLN A 358 -3.24 16.64 -7.29
N ASN A 359 -1.91 16.51 -7.44
CA ASN A 359 -1.03 17.65 -7.67
C ASN A 359 -0.66 17.88 -9.14
N LEU A 360 -0.59 16.83 -9.96
CA LEU A 360 -0.13 16.91 -11.36
C LEU A 360 -1.26 16.68 -12.38
N ASN A 361 -2.43 16.24 -11.93
CA ASN A 361 -3.60 16.05 -12.80
C ASN A 361 -4.80 16.88 -12.35
N SER A 362 -5.57 16.40 -11.36
CA SER A 362 -6.70 17.12 -10.77
C SER A 362 -7.20 16.42 -9.51
N GLN A 363 -7.84 17.18 -8.61
CA GLN A 363 -8.52 16.62 -7.44
C GLN A 363 -9.56 15.56 -7.83
N ALA A 364 -10.34 15.78 -8.89
CA ALA A 364 -11.35 14.83 -9.35
C ALA A 364 -10.76 13.45 -9.74
N ASN A 365 -9.58 13.43 -10.36
CA ASN A 365 -8.89 12.17 -10.67
C ASN A 365 -8.41 11.47 -9.40
N ALA A 366 -7.91 12.23 -8.42
CA ALA A 366 -7.49 11.69 -7.13
C ALA A 366 -8.70 11.12 -6.36
N ASP A 367 -9.85 11.79 -6.38
CA ASP A 367 -11.08 11.34 -5.73
C ASP A 367 -11.56 10.01 -6.36
N LEU A 368 -11.59 9.90 -7.69
CA LEU A 368 -11.92 8.65 -8.38
C LEU A 368 -10.97 7.50 -8.01
N TRP A 369 -9.68 7.80 -7.87
CA TRP A 369 -8.71 6.81 -7.40
C TRP A 369 -9.02 6.36 -5.97
N MET A 370 -9.34 7.30 -5.07
CA MET A 370 -9.65 6.98 -3.67
C MET A 370 -10.96 6.19 -3.55
N GLU A 371 -11.97 6.50 -4.36
CA GLU A 371 -13.20 5.71 -4.46
C GLU A 371 -12.91 4.25 -4.87
N SER A 372 -12.02 4.06 -5.86
CA SER A 372 -11.56 2.73 -6.28
C SER A 372 -10.79 2.01 -5.17
N ALA A 373 -9.89 2.72 -4.47
CA ALA A 373 -9.14 2.17 -3.33
C ALA A 373 -10.08 1.74 -2.19
N HIS A 374 -11.07 2.57 -1.85
CA HIS A 374 -12.13 2.24 -0.90
C HIS A 374 -12.92 1.01 -1.34
N TYR A 375 -13.32 0.92 -2.62
CA TYR A 375 -14.02 -0.25 -3.13
C TYR A 375 -13.19 -1.52 -2.95
N ARG A 376 -11.91 -1.50 -3.34
CA ARG A 376 -10.98 -2.64 -3.22
C ARG A 376 -10.79 -3.05 -1.76
N ALA A 377 -10.47 -2.11 -0.88
CA ALA A 377 -10.30 -2.38 0.55
C ALA A 377 -11.54 -3.06 1.15
N LYS A 378 -12.75 -2.64 0.75
CA LYS A 378 -14.01 -3.21 1.22
C LYS A 378 -14.30 -4.64 0.75
N LEU A 379 -13.56 -5.17 -0.23
CA LEU A 379 -13.68 -6.57 -0.67
C LEU A 379 -13.09 -7.57 0.34
N LYS A 380 -12.25 -7.12 1.29
CA LYS A 380 -11.63 -7.95 2.33
C LYS A 380 -11.99 -7.43 3.74
N PRO A 381 -13.27 -7.45 4.15
CA PRO A 381 -13.71 -6.94 5.45
C PRO A 381 -13.14 -7.70 6.66
N ASN A 382 -12.61 -8.91 6.44
CA ASN A 382 -11.99 -9.75 7.46
C ASN A 382 -10.45 -9.73 7.41
N GLY A 383 -9.87 -8.74 6.73
CA GLY A 383 -8.42 -8.54 6.66
C GLY A 383 -7.93 -7.32 7.42
N SER A 384 -6.71 -7.45 7.94
CA SER A 384 -5.93 -6.38 8.56
C SER A 384 -4.83 -5.92 7.61
N VAL A 385 -4.31 -4.71 7.81
CA VAL A 385 -3.14 -4.25 7.07
C VAL A 385 -1.88 -4.87 7.66
N TYR A 386 -1.76 -4.89 8.98
CA TYR A 386 -0.73 -5.68 9.66
C TYR A 386 -0.90 -7.17 9.33
N LEU A 387 0.21 -7.85 9.05
CA LEU A 387 0.23 -9.28 8.78
C LEU A 387 0.67 -10.03 10.02
N GLY A 388 0.01 -11.16 10.30
CA GLY A 388 0.51 -12.09 11.30
C GLY A 388 1.79 -12.80 10.82
N ILE A 389 2.60 -13.30 11.75
CA ILE A 389 3.82 -14.07 11.43
C ILE A 389 3.53 -15.31 10.56
N ALA A 390 2.35 -15.93 10.72
CA ALA A 390 1.96 -17.08 9.91
C ALA A 390 1.62 -16.70 8.45
N GLU A 391 1.33 -15.43 8.20
CA GLU A 391 1.02 -14.87 6.89
C GLU A 391 2.27 -14.28 6.20
N SER A 392 3.35 -14.03 6.95
CA SER A 392 4.55 -13.33 6.47
C SER A 392 5.46 -14.15 5.56
N THR A 393 5.01 -15.34 5.15
CA THR A 393 5.66 -16.19 4.14
C THR A 393 4.72 -16.52 2.97
N ASP A 394 3.49 -16.00 2.96
CA ASP A 394 2.56 -16.12 1.84
C ASP A 394 2.60 -14.84 1.01
N GLU A 395 3.29 -14.89 -0.13
CA GLU A 395 3.45 -13.74 -1.02
C GLU A 395 2.11 -13.16 -1.49
N ASN A 396 1.06 -13.97 -1.65
CA ASN A 396 -0.27 -13.44 -2.03
C ASN A 396 -0.86 -12.57 -0.92
N ARG A 397 -0.50 -12.85 0.32
CA ARG A 397 -0.96 -12.12 1.48
C ARG A 397 -0.08 -10.91 1.77
N ILE A 398 1.25 -11.06 1.63
CA ILE A 398 2.24 -9.96 1.66
C ILE A 398 1.84 -8.90 0.63
N PHE A 399 1.61 -9.30 -0.62
CA PHE A 399 1.26 -8.41 -1.73
C PHE A 399 -0.25 -8.40 -2.05
N SER A 400 -1.09 -8.35 -1.01
CA SER A 400 -2.53 -8.26 -1.21
C SER A 400 -2.94 -6.87 -1.70
N THR A 401 -3.38 -6.77 -2.96
CA THR A 401 -3.91 -5.51 -3.54
C THR A 401 -4.95 -4.85 -2.64
N GLU A 402 -5.88 -5.62 -2.07
CA GLU A 402 -6.93 -5.07 -1.22
C GLU A 402 -6.41 -4.59 0.15
N LEU A 403 -5.43 -5.26 0.75
CA LEU A 403 -4.98 -4.99 2.13
C LEU A 403 -3.69 -4.16 2.18
N SER A 404 -2.57 -4.68 1.67
CA SER A 404 -1.26 -4.05 1.77
C SER A 404 -1.19 -2.74 0.96
N TYR A 405 -1.83 -2.73 -0.22
CA TYR A 405 -1.83 -1.58 -1.13
C TYR A 405 -3.00 -0.64 -0.85
N LYS A 406 -4.24 -1.06 -1.21
CA LYS A 406 -5.37 -0.14 -1.28
C LYS A 406 -5.95 0.20 0.09
N LYS A 407 -6.23 -0.76 0.98
CA LYS A 407 -6.57 -0.45 2.39
C LYS A 407 -5.41 0.32 3.03
N GLY A 408 -4.19 -0.08 2.73
CA GLY A 408 -3.00 0.62 3.15
C GLY A 408 -3.00 2.12 2.84
N ALA A 409 -3.22 2.49 1.59
CA ALA A 409 -3.30 3.90 1.18
C ALA A 409 -4.48 4.64 1.81
N CYS A 410 -5.63 3.96 1.97
CA CYS A 410 -6.80 4.54 2.64
C CYS A 410 -6.47 4.92 4.09
N ILE A 411 -5.71 4.10 4.82
CA ILE A 411 -5.30 4.42 6.20
C ILE A 411 -4.43 5.68 6.23
N ILE A 412 -3.48 5.83 5.30
CA ILE A 412 -2.63 7.03 5.24
C ILE A 412 -3.49 8.26 4.91
N HIS A 413 -4.47 8.11 4.01
CA HIS A 413 -5.42 9.16 3.67
C HIS A 413 -6.26 9.61 4.86
N ILE A 414 -6.82 8.66 5.64
CA ILE A 414 -7.57 8.95 6.86
C ILE A 414 -6.63 9.57 7.91
N LEU A 415 -5.38 9.12 8.04
CA LEU A 415 -4.43 9.71 8.98
C LEU A 415 -4.14 11.18 8.64
N ARG A 416 -3.90 11.51 7.36
CA ARG A 416 -3.77 12.90 6.88
C ARG A 416 -5.02 13.70 7.26
N TYR A 417 -6.20 13.11 7.06
CA TYR A 417 -7.45 13.73 7.44
C TYR A 417 -7.54 13.99 8.94
N GLU A 418 -7.25 13.01 9.81
CA GLU A 418 -7.30 13.15 11.27
C GLU A 418 -6.28 14.15 11.82
N ILE A 419 -5.09 14.24 11.22
CA ILE A 419 -4.10 15.27 11.55
C ILE A 419 -4.63 16.67 11.20
N ASN A 420 -5.45 16.77 10.14
CA ASN A 420 -6.11 17.99 9.68
C ASN A 420 -5.14 19.18 9.51
N ASN A 421 -3.92 18.87 9.08
CA ASN A 421 -2.85 19.84 8.85
C ASN A 421 -1.83 19.23 7.88
N ASP A 422 -1.96 19.58 6.59
CA ASP A 422 -1.11 19.04 5.53
C ASP A 422 0.38 19.35 5.74
N SER A 423 0.71 20.55 6.23
CA SER A 423 2.09 20.91 6.50
C SER A 423 2.72 20.02 7.57
N LEU A 424 1.95 19.69 8.62
CA LEU A 424 2.37 18.77 9.66
C LEU A 424 2.45 17.32 9.13
N PHE A 425 1.45 16.87 8.35
CA PHE A 425 1.46 15.55 7.73
C PHE A 425 2.71 15.31 6.87
N TYR A 426 3.04 16.23 5.96
CA TYR A 426 4.25 16.10 5.15
C TYR A 426 5.54 16.26 5.98
N SER A 427 5.51 17.01 7.08
CA SER A 427 6.63 17.08 8.04
C SER A 427 6.84 15.75 8.76
N ILE A 428 5.77 15.02 9.10
CA ILE A 428 5.83 13.67 9.66
C ILE A 428 6.48 12.71 8.68
N LEU A 429 6.06 12.71 7.40
CA LEU A 429 6.66 11.86 6.38
C LEU A 429 8.16 12.13 6.23
N LYS A 430 8.56 13.41 6.13
CA LYS A 430 9.98 13.81 6.07
C LYS A 430 10.74 13.37 7.31
N GLN A 431 10.17 13.53 8.50
CA GLN A 431 10.84 13.16 9.74
C GLN A 431 11.00 11.65 9.89
N PHE A 432 10.02 10.87 9.44
CA PHE A 432 10.10 9.41 9.37
C PHE A 432 11.23 8.98 8.41
N LEU A 433 11.21 9.49 7.18
CA LEU A 433 12.24 9.19 6.18
C LEU A 433 13.65 9.61 6.64
N ASN A 434 13.79 10.77 7.28
CA ASN A 434 15.08 11.22 7.83
C ASN A 434 15.57 10.36 9.01
N ARG A 435 14.67 9.83 9.83
CA ARG A 435 15.03 9.04 11.02
C ARG A 435 15.46 7.62 10.65
N PHE A 436 14.81 7.02 9.66
CA PHE A 436 15.02 5.62 9.27
C PHE A 436 15.74 5.46 7.93
N GLY A 437 16.20 6.57 7.34
CA GLY A 437 16.89 6.58 6.06
C GLY A 437 18.07 5.62 5.99
N HIS A 438 18.18 4.89 4.88
CA HIS A 438 19.10 3.79 4.64
C HIS A 438 18.95 2.59 5.58
N SER A 439 17.81 2.46 6.26
CA SER A 439 17.55 1.40 7.23
C SER A 439 16.15 0.82 7.02
N THR A 440 15.64 0.17 8.05
CA THR A 440 14.30 -0.40 8.08
C THR A 440 13.42 0.27 9.13
N ALA A 441 12.10 0.17 8.94
CA ALA A 441 11.11 0.68 9.88
C ALA A 441 9.88 -0.22 9.99
N THR A 442 9.18 -0.11 11.11
CA THR A 442 7.90 -0.79 11.39
C THR A 442 6.72 0.18 11.36
N GLY A 443 5.50 -0.35 11.36
CA GLY A 443 4.30 0.47 11.60
C GLY A 443 4.31 1.20 12.95
N GLU A 444 4.91 0.59 13.98
CA GLU A 444 5.07 1.21 15.31
C GLU A 444 6.04 2.39 15.28
N ASP A 445 7.15 2.27 14.54
CA ASP A 445 8.11 3.36 14.34
C ASP A 445 7.43 4.57 13.69
N PHE A 446 6.59 4.34 12.68
CA PHE A 446 5.81 5.40 12.04
C PHE A 446 4.81 6.03 13.03
N LYS A 447 4.07 5.22 13.80
CA LYS A 447 3.18 5.70 14.87
C LYS A 447 3.92 6.57 15.88
N THR A 448 5.13 6.19 16.30
CA THR A 448 5.95 6.99 17.22
C THR A 448 6.25 8.36 16.64
N VAL A 449 6.65 8.47 15.36
CA VAL A 449 6.91 9.76 14.70
C VAL A 449 5.63 10.61 14.64
N VAL A 450 4.49 10.00 14.32
CA VAL A 450 3.18 10.69 14.31
C VAL A 450 2.88 11.26 15.70
N ASN A 451 2.97 10.45 16.76
CA ASN A 451 2.67 10.88 18.12
C ASN A 451 3.58 12.02 18.59
N GLU A 452 4.88 11.90 18.32
CA GLU A 452 5.87 12.92 18.71
C GLU A 452 5.62 14.28 18.05
N LEU A 453 5.32 14.31 16.75
CA LEU A 453 5.16 15.56 16.00
C LEU A 453 3.77 16.18 16.14
N THR A 454 2.74 15.36 16.36
CA THR A 454 1.38 15.87 16.63
C THR A 454 1.19 16.28 18.09
N GLY A 455 1.99 15.71 19.01
CA GLY A 455 1.78 15.85 20.45
C GLY A 455 0.50 15.14 20.95
N GLN A 456 -0.05 14.22 20.17
CA GLN A 456 -1.28 13.48 20.47
C GLN A 456 -1.02 11.97 20.43
N ASP A 457 -1.86 11.20 21.13
CA ASP A 457 -1.79 9.75 21.11
C ASP A 457 -2.69 9.16 20.02
N TYR A 458 -2.09 8.71 18.92
CA TYR A 458 -2.76 8.00 17.82
C TYR A 458 -2.81 6.48 18.01
N THR A 459 -2.54 5.94 19.22
CA THR A 459 -2.66 4.49 19.47
C THR A 459 -4.04 3.97 19.07
N TRP A 460 -5.11 4.68 19.41
CA TRP A 460 -6.48 4.32 19.01
C TRP A 460 -6.65 4.19 17.49
N PHE A 461 -5.94 5.01 16.71
CA PHE A 461 -6.02 5.03 15.25
C PHE A 461 -5.35 3.79 14.66
N PHE A 462 -4.12 3.48 15.10
CA PHE A 462 -3.39 2.32 14.62
C PHE A 462 -4.04 1.01 15.09
N ASP A 463 -4.58 0.95 16.30
CA ASP A 463 -5.32 -0.21 16.81
C ASP A 463 -6.51 -0.58 15.91
N GLN A 464 -7.28 0.40 15.44
CA GLN A 464 -8.47 0.10 14.62
C GLN A 464 -8.15 -0.08 13.14
N TRP A 465 -7.18 0.66 12.60
CA TRP A 465 -6.93 0.70 11.15
C TRP A 465 -5.78 -0.20 10.72
N TYR A 466 -4.63 -0.11 11.41
CA TYR A 466 -3.43 -0.87 11.06
C TYR A 466 -3.52 -2.30 11.56
N TYR A 467 -3.80 -2.48 12.86
CA TYR A 467 -3.95 -3.80 13.49
C TYR A 467 -5.36 -4.38 13.32
N GLY A 468 -6.37 -3.51 13.35
CA GLY A 468 -7.78 -3.89 13.32
C GLY A 468 -8.30 -4.37 11.97
N TYR A 469 -9.54 -4.87 12.00
CA TYR A 469 -10.20 -5.52 10.87
C TYR A 469 -11.41 -4.72 10.41
N GLY A 470 -11.69 -4.77 9.11
CA GLY A 470 -12.93 -4.22 8.57
C GLY A 470 -12.97 -2.69 8.47
N PHE A 471 -14.19 -2.17 8.41
CA PHE A 471 -14.55 -0.77 8.26
C PHE A 471 -15.98 -0.52 8.80
N PRO A 472 -16.36 0.71 9.17
CA PRO A 472 -17.71 1.01 9.66
C PRO A 472 -18.73 1.22 8.53
N GLU A 473 -19.99 0.89 8.82
CA GLU A 473 -21.15 1.38 8.11
C GLU A 473 -21.91 2.37 8.99
N PHE A 474 -22.00 3.64 8.56
CA PHE A 474 -22.64 4.71 9.32
C PHE A 474 -24.11 4.89 8.91
N THR A 475 -25.00 5.00 9.88
CA THR A 475 -26.39 5.46 9.72
C THR A 475 -26.53 6.82 10.36
N ILE A 476 -27.12 7.77 9.65
CA ILE A 476 -27.22 9.16 10.08
C ILE A 476 -28.68 9.57 10.13
N LYS A 477 -29.07 10.17 11.26
CA LYS A 477 -30.35 10.84 11.42
C LYS A 477 -30.09 12.28 11.79
N TYR A 478 -30.87 13.19 11.25
CA TYR A 478 -30.75 14.60 11.61
C TYR A 478 -32.13 15.21 11.76
N GLY A 479 -32.22 16.28 12.54
CA GLY A 479 -33.48 16.96 12.76
C GLY A 479 -33.29 18.31 13.42
N TYR A 480 -34.40 18.87 13.84
CA TYR A 480 -34.46 20.15 14.51
C TYR A 480 -35.44 20.07 15.67
N THR A 481 -35.05 20.60 16.81
CA THR A 481 -35.84 20.43 18.02
C THR A 481 -35.65 21.63 18.94
N GLY A 482 -36.77 22.25 19.35
CA GLY A 482 -36.73 23.53 20.06
C GLY A 482 -36.09 24.62 19.21
N SER A 483 -34.83 24.95 19.49
CA SER A 483 -34.03 25.94 18.77
C SER A 483 -32.73 25.41 18.15
N GLN A 484 -32.41 24.12 18.32
CA GLN A 484 -31.14 23.54 17.89
C GLN A 484 -31.36 22.47 16.83
N SER A 485 -30.44 22.40 15.87
CA SER A 485 -30.35 21.24 14.98
C SER A 485 -29.51 20.15 15.64
N TRP A 486 -29.79 18.90 15.29
CA TRP A 486 -29.07 17.76 15.82
C TRP A 486 -28.78 16.74 14.73
N VAL A 487 -27.69 15.99 14.90
CA VAL A 487 -27.29 14.87 14.07
C VAL A 487 -26.95 13.69 14.98
N ALA A 488 -27.67 12.59 14.85
CA ALA A 488 -27.40 11.32 15.52
C ALA A 488 -26.71 10.37 14.54
N ILE A 489 -25.59 9.79 14.95
CA ILE A 489 -24.79 8.87 14.15
C ILE A 489 -24.67 7.55 14.89
N SER A 490 -25.02 6.47 14.20
CA SER A 490 -24.81 5.09 14.65
C SER A 490 -23.89 4.39 13.66
N GLN A 491 -23.14 3.40 14.13
CA GLN A 491 -22.27 2.59 13.27
C GLN A 491 -22.43 1.10 13.53
N ILE A 492 -22.25 0.30 12.47
CA ILE A 492 -22.11 -1.15 12.54
C ILE A 492 -20.78 -1.51 11.87
N PRO A 493 -19.85 -2.20 12.56
CA PRO A 493 -18.59 -2.57 11.94
C PRO A 493 -18.80 -3.77 10.99
N SER A 494 -18.04 -3.81 9.90
CA SER A 494 -18.02 -4.97 9.00
C SER A 494 -17.40 -6.21 9.65
N ASN A 495 -16.67 -6.04 10.76
CA ASN A 495 -16.05 -7.10 11.52
C ASN A 495 -16.03 -6.76 13.03
N LEU A 496 -16.47 -7.70 13.88
CA LEU A 496 -16.63 -7.46 15.32
C LEU A 496 -15.29 -7.37 16.10
N SER A 497 -14.16 -7.75 15.50
CA SER A 497 -12.84 -7.55 16.09
C SER A 497 -12.50 -6.07 16.28
N THR A 498 -13.11 -5.19 15.50
CA THR A 498 -13.05 -3.74 15.69
C THR A 498 -14.48 -3.22 15.93
N PRO A 499 -14.95 -3.24 17.20
CA PRO A 499 -16.36 -3.00 17.51
C PRO A 499 -16.80 -1.54 17.35
N LEU A 500 -15.85 -0.60 17.34
CA LEU A 500 -16.07 0.83 17.19
C LEU A 500 -14.92 1.43 16.38
N PHE A 501 -15.25 2.20 15.35
CA PHE A 501 -14.31 3.03 14.61
C PHE A 501 -14.45 4.46 15.10
N LYS A 502 -13.41 4.97 15.77
CA LYS A 502 -13.32 6.39 16.09
C LYS A 502 -12.82 7.13 14.86
N THR A 503 -13.42 8.27 14.53
CA THR A 503 -12.99 9.07 13.38
C THR A 503 -13.62 10.45 13.37
N SER A 504 -12.90 11.42 12.81
CA SER A 504 -13.46 12.67 12.36
C SER A 504 -14.40 12.45 11.17
N MET A 505 -15.39 13.33 11.00
CA MET A 505 -16.28 13.31 9.84
C MET A 505 -16.76 14.73 9.53
N ASP A 506 -16.67 15.13 8.27
CA ASP A 506 -17.22 16.39 7.80
C ASP A 506 -18.68 16.23 7.39
N LEU A 507 -19.51 17.13 7.90
CA LEU A 507 -20.93 17.23 7.61
C LEU A 507 -21.19 18.56 6.91
N VAL A 508 -21.62 18.53 5.65
CA VAL A 508 -22.09 19.73 4.95
C VAL A 508 -23.59 19.87 5.21
N LEU A 509 -23.91 20.75 6.15
CA LEU A 509 -25.27 21.10 6.54
C LEU A 509 -25.80 22.18 5.60
N LYS A 510 -26.90 21.90 4.91
CA LYS A 510 -27.68 22.91 4.20
C LYS A 510 -28.93 23.22 5.01
N PHE A 511 -29.17 24.49 5.29
CA PHE A 511 -30.27 24.93 6.14
C PHE A 511 -31.47 25.42 5.33
N ASN A 512 -32.62 25.58 5.98
CA ASN A 512 -33.86 26.04 5.34
C ASN A 512 -33.75 27.45 4.73
N ASP A 513 -32.89 28.30 5.28
CA ASP A 513 -32.60 29.64 4.73
C ASP A 513 -31.62 29.63 3.54
N GLN A 514 -31.31 28.43 3.02
CA GLN A 514 -30.36 28.18 1.93
C GLN A 514 -28.89 28.43 2.27
N THR A 515 -28.55 28.84 3.49
CA THR A 515 -27.16 28.89 3.92
C THR A 515 -26.60 27.49 4.13
N THR A 516 -25.27 27.37 4.03
CA THR A 516 -24.56 26.10 4.22
C THR A 516 -23.45 26.26 5.26
N SER A 517 -23.22 25.23 6.07
CA SER A 517 -22.10 25.15 6.99
C SER A 517 -21.46 23.77 6.92
N THR A 518 -20.13 23.72 6.88
CA THR A 518 -19.39 22.48 7.11
C THR A 518 -19.09 22.35 8.60
N GLN A 519 -19.44 21.21 9.19
CA GLN A 519 -19.19 20.88 10.58
C GLN A 519 -18.32 19.64 10.64
N ARG A 520 -17.14 19.77 11.25
CA ARG A 520 -16.26 18.63 11.52
C ARG A 520 -16.56 18.09 12.91
N ILE A 521 -17.00 16.85 12.99
CA ILE A 521 -17.33 16.17 14.25
C ILE A 521 -16.38 15.00 14.49
N PHE A 522 -16.17 14.62 15.75
CA PHE A 522 -15.38 13.45 16.11
C PHE A 522 -16.28 12.38 16.73
N ILE A 523 -16.40 11.25 16.04
CA ILE A 523 -17.18 10.10 16.47
C ILE A 523 -16.30 9.25 17.39
N SER A 524 -16.69 9.12 18.66
CA SER A 524 -16.01 8.35 19.69
C SER A 524 -16.93 7.40 20.46
N GLU A 525 -18.23 7.45 20.16
CA GLU A 525 -19.28 6.66 20.80
C GLU A 525 -20.20 6.05 19.73
N ASN A 526 -20.98 5.03 20.11
CA ASN A 526 -21.95 4.41 19.22
C ASN A 526 -23.19 3.96 19.99
N PRO A 527 -24.38 4.55 19.69
CA PRO A 527 -24.58 5.76 18.89
C PRO A 527 -24.02 7.03 19.57
N GLN A 528 -23.89 8.13 18.80
CA GLN A 528 -23.48 9.45 19.31
C GLN A 528 -24.35 10.57 18.70
N ILE A 529 -24.69 11.59 19.49
CA ILE A 529 -25.46 12.77 19.04
C ILE A 529 -24.61 14.02 19.11
N PHE A 530 -24.72 14.85 18.07
CA PHE A 530 -24.16 16.19 17.99
C PHE A 530 -25.29 17.20 17.85
N THR A 531 -25.19 18.33 18.57
CA THR A 531 -26.13 19.44 18.49
C THR A 531 -25.42 20.68 17.95
N PHE A 532 -26.15 21.51 17.20
CA PHE A 532 -25.63 22.73 16.61
C PHE A 532 -26.59 23.90 16.83
N ASP A 533 -26.04 25.06 17.17
CA ASP A 533 -26.77 26.34 17.27
C ASP A 533 -26.97 26.94 15.87
N THR A 534 -27.67 26.20 15.01
CA THR A 534 -27.90 26.54 13.60
C THR A 534 -29.39 26.46 13.24
N PRO A 535 -29.83 27.09 12.14
CA PRO A 535 -31.19 26.92 11.67
C PRO A 535 -31.49 25.45 11.35
N LYS A 536 -32.78 25.14 11.12
CA LYS A 536 -33.20 23.79 10.74
C LYS A 536 -32.45 23.30 9.50
N ILE A 537 -31.84 22.11 9.63
CA ILE A 537 -31.16 21.41 8.54
C ILE A 537 -32.21 20.97 7.52
N GLN A 538 -32.07 21.45 6.28
CA GLN A 538 -32.87 21.04 5.12
C GLN A 538 -32.33 19.75 4.50
N SER A 539 -31.00 19.66 4.36
CA SER A 539 -30.32 18.48 3.84
C SER A 539 -28.90 18.40 4.38
N LEU A 540 -28.34 17.20 4.39
CA LEU A 540 -27.00 16.92 4.89
C LEU A 540 -26.24 16.09 3.84
N GLN A 541 -24.99 16.46 3.58
CA GLN A 541 -24.01 15.61 2.90
C GLN A 541 -22.95 15.17 3.92
N VAL A 542 -22.59 13.90 3.88
CA VAL A 542 -21.64 13.27 4.81
C VAL A 542 -20.38 12.93 4.06
N ASP A 543 -19.23 13.30 4.62
CA ASP A 543 -17.90 13.07 4.06
C ASP A 543 -17.83 13.39 2.55
N PRO A 544 -18.09 14.66 2.16
CA PRO A 544 -18.26 15.06 0.76
C PRO A 544 -17.03 14.83 -0.12
N LEU A 545 -15.85 14.63 0.50
CA LEU A 545 -14.56 14.46 -0.16
C LEU A 545 -14.04 13.02 -0.03
N SER A 546 -14.86 12.08 0.44
CA SER A 546 -14.51 10.66 0.56
C SER A 546 -13.21 10.42 1.33
N TRP A 547 -13.02 11.08 2.48
CA TRP A 547 -11.87 10.84 3.35
C TRP A 547 -11.93 9.49 4.06
N LEU A 548 -13.13 8.95 4.29
CA LEU A 548 -13.34 7.82 5.18
C LEU A 548 -13.53 6.50 4.41
N LEU A 549 -12.77 5.49 4.81
CA LEU A 549 -13.02 4.10 4.41
C LEU A 549 -14.25 3.58 5.16
N CYS A 550 -15.44 3.80 4.60
CA CYS A 550 -16.70 3.36 5.20
C CYS A 550 -17.78 2.98 4.17
N LYS A 551 -18.93 2.59 4.68
CA LYS A 551 -20.22 2.60 3.97
C LYS A 551 -21.16 3.59 4.64
N PHE A 552 -22.10 4.12 3.87
CA PHE A 552 -23.23 4.87 4.40
C PHE A 552 -24.49 4.05 4.21
N GLY A 553 -25.19 3.81 5.32
CA GLY A 553 -26.54 3.24 5.38
C GLY A 553 -27.57 4.32 5.05
N SER A 554 -28.63 4.44 5.86
CA SER A 554 -29.63 5.50 5.64
C SER A 554 -29.19 6.86 6.20
N ILE A 555 -29.55 7.91 5.47
CA ILE A 555 -29.44 9.31 5.89
C ILE A 555 -30.86 9.87 5.91
N GLU A 556 -31.43 10.04 7.10
CA GLU A 556 -32.86 10.33 7.28
C GLU A 556 -33.08 11.64 8.06
N SER A 557 -33.91 12.53 7.51
CA SER A 557 -34.45 13.65 8.28
C SER A 557 -35.55 13.16 9.22
N ASN A 558 -35.48 13.51 10.50
CA ASN A 558 -36.53 13.29 11.48
C ASN A 558 -37.03 14.63 12.01
N ASP A 559 -37.98 15.19 11.27
CA ASP A 559 -38.62 16.49 11.53
C ASP A 559 -39.84 16.39 12.45
N ALA A 560 -40.22 15.18 12.87
CA ALA A 560 -41.17 15.09 13.96
C ALA A 560 -40.54 15.78 15.17
N ASP A 561 -41.34 16.50 15.95
CA ASP A 561 -41.00 17.02 17.28
C ASP A 561 -40.79 15.85 18.28
N SER A 562 -40.19 14.75 17.81
CA SER A 562 -39.90 13.53 18.52
C SER A 562 -38.58 13.74 19.22
N TRP A 563 -38.67 14.07 20.50
CA TRP A 563 -37.59 14.02 21.47
C TRP A 563 -37.04 12.59 21.70
N VAL A 564 -37.53 11.59 20.96
CA VAL A 564 -37.07 10.21 20.94
C VAL A 564 -37.11 9.62 19.53
N THR A 565 -36.05 8.92 19.12
CA THR A 565 -36.08 8.00 17.97
C THR A 565 -36.16 6.55 18.44
N ILE A 566 -36.82 5.73 17.64
CA ILE A 566 -36.94 4.29 17.82
C ILE A 566 -36.48 3.67 16.52
N ASP A 567 -35.36 2.97 16.56
CA ASP A 567 -34.68 2.40 15.40
C ASP A 567 -35.26 1.03 15.06
N GLN A 568 -35.19 0.70 13.77
CA GLN A 568 -35.70 -0.53 13.15
C GLN A 568 -37.23 -0.72 13.25
N ASN A 569 -37.90 -0.58 12.12
CA ASN A 569 -39.30 -0.99 11.95
C ASN A 569 -39.49 -1.47 10.50
N PRO A 570 -39.65 -2.78 10.24
CA PRO A 570 -39.83 -3.85 11.22
C PRO A 570 -38.59 -4.11 12.10
N PHE A 571 -38.79 -4.48 13.37
CA PHE A 571 -37.72 -4.86 14.30
C PHE A 571 -37.64 -6.39 14.44
N SER A 572 -36.50 -6.89 14.92
CA SER A 572 -36.29 -8.32 15.15
C SER A 572 -36.30 -8.65 16.65
N ASN A 573 -35.13 -8.91 17.24
CA ASN A 573 -34.99 -9.34 18.63
C ASN A 573 -34.68 -8.20 19.60
N LYS A 574 -34.46 -6.99 19.10
CA LYS A 574 -34.18 -5.81 19.92
C LYS A 574 -34.84 -4.59 19.32
N ILE A 575 -35.12 -3.62 20.19
CA ILE A 575 -35.57 -2.28 19.80
C ILE A 575 -34.62 -1.29 20.46
N GLN A 576 -34.04 -0.40 19.65
CA GLN A 576 -33.11 0.61 20.13
C GLN A 576 -33.81 1.97 20.22
N PHE A 577 -33.54 2.66 21.31
CA PHE A 577 -34.10 3.96 21.64
C PHE A 577 -32.99 4.98 21.77
N THR A 578 -33.25 6.16 21.23
CA THR A 578 -32.35 7.31 21.32
C THR A 578 -33.14 8.51 21.78
N ILE A 579 -32.74 9.13 22.87
CA ILE A 579 -33.37 10.33 23.42
C ILE A 579 -32.60 11.54 22.92
N LEU A 580 -33.30 12.46 22.25
CA LEU A 580 -32.70 13.55 21.50
C LEU A 580 -32.63 14.87 22.29
N GLN A 581 -33.17 14.89 23.51
CA GLN A 581 -33.24 16.06 24.38
C GLN A 581 -32.98 15.67 25.83
N ASP A 582 -32.69 16.66 26.68
CA ASP A 582 -32.56 16.45 28.11
C ASP A 582 -33.79 15.79 28.72
N TYR A 583 -33.54 14.87 29.65
CA TYR A 583 -34.53 14.09 30.36
C TYR A 583 -34.03 13.78 31.78
N GLN A 584 -34.96 13.55 32.72
CA GLN A 584 -34.59 13.05 34.05
C GLN A 584 -34.66 11.52 34.13
N SER A 585 -35.74 10.94 33.60
CA SER A 585 -35.92 9.49 33.50
C SER A 585 -36.88 9.18 32.35
N ILE A 586 -36.65 8.09 31.63
CA ILE A 586 -37.50 7.67 30.52
C ILE A 586 -38.27 6.42 30.91
N LYS A 587 -39.58 6.46 30.77
CA LYS A 587 -40.47 5.30 30.88
C LYS A 587 -40.86 4.81 29.50
N VAL A 588 -40.68 3.52 29.25
CA VAL A 588 -41.11 2.87 28.01
C VAL A 588 -42.13 1.79 28.32
N SER A 589 -43.30 1.89 27.70
CA SER A 589 -44.33 0.87 27.71
C SER A 589 -44.51 0.28 26.32
N ILE A 590 -44.50 -1.05 26.22
CA ILE A 590 -44.82 -1.77 24.98
C ILE A 590 -46.12 -2.52 25.19
N THR A 591 -47.11 -2.27 24.33
CA THR A 591 -48.39 -2.99 24.34
C THR A 591 -48.61 -3.75 23.04
N ASP A 592 -49.35 -4.86 23.11
CA ASP A 592 -49.91 -5.47 21.90
C ASP A 592 -51.10 -4.65 21.36
N ILE A 593 -51.67 -5.08 20.23
CA ILE A 593 -52.82 -4.42 19.59
C ILE A 593 -54.12 -4.49 20.41
N THR A 594 -54.18 -5.35 21.44
CA THR A 594 -55.31 -5.44 22.36
C THR A 594 -55.17 -4.47 23.53
N GLY A 595 -54.03 -3.78 23.64
CA GLY A 595 -53.70 -2.87 24.73
C GLY A 595 -53.06 -3.54 25.94
N LYS A 596 -52.76 -4.85 25.88
CA LYS A 596 -52.07 -5.55 26.97
C LYS A 596 -50.63 -5.06 27.06
N VAL A 597 -50.23 -4.58 28.24
CA VAL A 597 -48.85 -4.17 28.52
C VAL A 597 -47.96 -5.40 28.63
N LEU A 598 -46.92 -5.45 27.80
CA LEU A 598 -45.92 -6.53 27.74
C LEU A 598 -44.61 -6.12 28.41
N TYR A 599 -44.22 -4.86 28.24
CA TYR A 599 -43.08 -4.26 28.93
C TYR A 599 -43.49 -2.92 29.53
N ASN A 600 -42.92 -2.60 30.69
CA ASN A 600 -43.00 -1.30 31.33
C ASN A 600 -41.69 -1.05 32.09
N LEU A 601 -40.76 -0.35 31.44
CA LEU A 601 -39.36 -0.22 31.87
C LEU A 601 -39.00 1.24 32.09
N SER A 602 -37.97 1.50 32.92
CA SER A 602 -37.44 2.84 33.16
C SER A 602 -35.93 2.87 32.87
N PHE A 603 -35.47 3.94 32.23
CA PHE A 603 -34.10 4.13 31.79
C PHE A 603 -33.59 5.52 32.17
N ASN A 604 -32.32 5.57 32.57
CA ASN A 604 -31.58 6.81 32.85
C ASN A 604 -30.38 6.94 31.90
N SER A 605 -30.58 6.54 30.64
CA SER A 605 -29.57 6.60 29.59
C SER A 605 -30.19 7.20 28.34
N GLN A 606 -29.38 7.96 27.58
CA GLN A 606 -29.80 8.61 26.36
C GLN A 606 -29.99 7.58 25.25
N PHE A 607 -29.26 6.47 25.36
CA PHE A 607 -29.35 5.33 24.47
C PHE A 607 -29.61 4.07 25.29
N PHE A 608 -30.62 3.31 24.90
CA PHE A 608 -30.94 2.04 25.55
C PHE A 608 -31.65 1.11 24.58
N GLU A 609 -31.56 -0.20 24.88
CA GLU A 609 -32.23 -1.24 24.10
C GLU A 609 -33.17 -2.05 24.98
N ILE A 610 -34.23 -2.57 24.36
CA ILE A 610 -35.15 -3.53 24.96
C ILE A 610 -35.00 -4.84 24.19
N ASP A 611 -34.61 -5.92 24.90
CA ASP A 611 -34.63 -7.28 24.35
C ASP A 611 -36.08 -7.74 24.17
N THR A 612 -36.47 -7.89 22.91
CA THR A 612 -37.79 -8.34 22.46
C THR A 612 -37.75 -9.72 21.84
N SER A 613 -36.69 -10.51 22.04
CA SER A 613 -36.56 -11.88 21.54
C SER A 613 -37.77 -12.75 21.88
N LYS A 614 -38.32 -12.58 23.08
CA LYS A 614 -39.50 -13.31 23.59
C LYS A 614 -40.84 -12.84 23.04
N LEU A 615 -40.91 -11.70 22.35
CA LEU A 615 -42.14 -11.24 21.72
C LEU A 615 -42.47 -12.08 20.48
N PRO A 616 -43.73 -12.51 20.26
CA PRO A 616 -44.13 -13.14 19.00
C PRO A 616 -44.07 -12.16 17.83
N LYS A 617 -44.07 -12.67 16.59
CA LYS A 617 -44.24 -11.81 15.40
C LYS A 617 -45.59 -11.11 15.47
N GLY A 618 -45.63 -9.81 15.15
CA GLY A 618 -46.87 -9.04 15.29
C GLY A 618 -46.65 -7.53 15.35
N THR A 619 -47.74 -6.80 15.52
CA THR A 619 -47.74 -5.34 15.69
C THR A 619 -47.77 -4.98 17.17
N TYR A 620 -46.97 -3.99 17.54
CA TYR A 620 -46.91 -3.44 18.90
C TYR A 620 -47.03 -1.92 18.88
N ILE A 621 -47.49 -1.37 19.99
CA ILE A 621 -47.50 0.08 20.24
C ILE A 621 -46.48 0.35 21.33
N ILE A 622 -45.53 1.23 21.06
CA ILE A 622 -44.62 1.75 22.08
C ILE A 622 -45.09 3.12 22.52
N LYS A 623 -45.12 3.35 23.83
CA LYS A 623 -45.22 4.66 24.44
C LYS A 623 -43.92 4.96 25.21
N VAL A 624 -43.27 6.06 24.87
CA VAL A 624 -42.09 6.60 25.59
C VAL A 624 -42.54 7.85 26.33
N SER A 625 -42.15 8.06 27.58
CA SER A 625 -42.47 9.26 28.35
C SER A 625 -41.36 9.67 29.30
N ASP A 626 -41.09 10.96 29.42
CA ASP A 626 -40.13 11.53 30.38
C ASP A 626 -40.81 12.16 31.62
N GLY A 627 -42.12 11.95 31.77
CA GLY A 627 -42.95 12.57 32.80
C GLY A 627 -43.68 13.85 32.34
N ASN A 628 -43.10 14.62 31.42
CA ASN A 628 -43.69 15.86 30.90
C ASN A 628 -44.22 15.70 29.47
N ARG A 629 -43.54 14.86 28.68
CA ARG A 629 -43.81 14.56 27.29
C ARG A 629 -44.07 13.07 27.12
N TYR A 630 -44.76 12.71 26.04
CA TYR A 630 -44.85 11.34 25.60
C TYR A 630 -44.80 11.24 24.07
N ALA A 631 -44.24 10.15 23.56
CA ALA A 631 -44.24 9.77 22.16
C ALA A 631 -44.87 8.39 22.01
N VAL A 632 -45.69 8.19 20.97
CA VAL A 632 -46.32 6.89 20.67
C VAL A 632 -45.95 6.47 19.26
N LYS A 633 -45.48 5.23 19.10
CA LYS A 633 -45.09 4.69 17.79
C LYS A 633 -45.62 3.27 17.59
N LYS A 634 -46.17 3.02 16.41
CA LYS A 634 -46.52 1.67 15.95
C LYS A 634 -45.28 1.01 15.35
N ILE A 635 -44.97 -0.20 15.80
CA ILE A 635 -43.83 -1.00 15.32
C ILE A 635 -44.27 -2.43 14.99
N VAL A 636 -43.54 -3.10 14.11
CA VAL A 636 -43.84 -4.46 13.64
C VAL A 636 -42.65 -5.37 13.89
N LYS A 637 -42.85 -6.52 14.55
CA LYS A 637 -41.83 -7.56 14.68
C LYS A 637 -41.85 -8.47 13.46
N GLY A 638 -40.71 -8.56 12.76
CA GLY A 638 -40.50 -9.35 11.55
C GLY A 638 -40.41 -10.86 11.75
#